data_AF-A0AAX0WTW4-F1
#
_entry.id   AF-A0AAX0WTW4-F1
#
_cell.length_a   1.000
_cell.length_b   1.000
_cell.length_c   1.000
_cell.angle_alpha   90.00
_cell.angle_beta   90.00
_cell.angle_gamma   90.00
#
_symmetry.space_group_name_H-M   'P 1'
#
loop_
_entity.id
_entity.type
_entity.pdbx_description
1 polymer ?
#
loop_
_entity_poly.entity_id
_entity_poly.type
_entity_poly.pdbx_seq_one_letter_code
_entity_poly.pdbx_strand_id
1 'polypeptide(L)'
;MEFTKINPLALAISISILSAIASFFMGLAAFVLYTGKPIVAMVGSIYLSYNPSMANAGLGAAIVLMNTFVSSYVAAWVYNFLLDYIR
;
A
#
# COMPACT_ATOMS: atom_id res chain seq x y z
N MET A 1 -23.20 -10.31 -16.78
CA MET A 1 -22.38 -9.07 -16.85
C MET A 1 -21.27 -9.33 -17.83
N GLU A 2 -21.07 -8.46 -18.81
CA GLU A 2 -19.89 -8.54 -19.67
C GLU A 2 -18.68 -7.92 -18.95
N PHE A 3 -17.51 -8.55 -19.05
CA PHE A 3 -16.26 -7.97 -18.54
C PHE A 3 -15.87 -6.74 -19.38
N THR A 4 -15.35 -5.69 -18.75
CA THR A 4 -14.96 -4.44 -19.44
C THR A 4 -13.57 -4.02 -19.04
N LYS A 5 -12.86 -3.30 -19.92
CA LYS A 5 -11.50 -2.84 -19.64
C LYS A 5 -11.48 -1.91 -18.42
N ILE A 6 -10.47 -2.07 -17.58
CA ILE A 6 -10.20 -1.21 -16.43
C ILE A 6 -9.32 -0.05 -16.90
N ASN A 7 -9.62 1.17 -16.46
CA ASN A 7 -8.70 2.30 -16.64
C ASN A 7 -7.51 2.13 -15.66
N PRO A 8 -6.27 1.94 -16.15
CA PRO A 8 -5.14 1.64 -15.26
C PRO A 8 -4.79 2.78 -14.32
N LEU A 9 -4.89 4.04 -14.78
CA LEU A 9 -4.58 5.21 -13.97
C LEU A 9 -5.62 5.39 -12.85
N ALA A 10 -6.90 5.21 -13.17
CA ALA A 10 -7.97 5.30 -12.19
C ALA A 10 -7.80 4.26 -11.09
N LEU A 11 -7.54 2.99 -11.45
CA LEU A 11 -7.27 1.94 -10.46
C LEU A 11 -6.04 2.27 -9.61
N ALA A 12 -4.96 2.72 -10.26
CA ALA A 12 -3.70 3.04 -9.60
C ALA A 12 -3.87 4.08 -8.50
N ILE A 13 -4.54 5.20 -8.83
CA ILE A 13 -4.79 6.30 -7.90
C ILE A 13 -5.71 5.86 -6.76
N SER A 14 -6.80 5.15 -7.07
CA SER A 14 -7.77 4.72 -6.05
C SER A 14 -7.15 3.78 -5.02
N ILE A 15 -6.40 2.77 -5.48
CA ILE A 15 -5.75 1.81 -4.59
C ILE A 15 -4.60 2.49 -3.82
N SER A 16 -3.80 3.34 -4.48
CA SER A 16 -2.62 3.90 -3.84
C SER A 16 -2.96 4.88 -2.72
N ILE A 17 -3.92 5.78 -2.95
CA ILE A 17 -4.30 6.78 -1.95
C ILE A 17 -4.92 6.11 -0.72
N LEU A 18 -5.85 5.18 -0.93
CA LEU A 18 -6.50 4.48 0.19
C LEU A 18 -5.48 3.66 1.00
N SER A 19 -4.58 2.95 0.31
CA SER A 19 -3.54 2.16 0.96
C SER A 19 -2.55 3.01 1.74
N ALA A 20 -2.14 4.16 1.20
CA ALA A 20 -1.23 5.09 1.86
C ALA A 20 -1.84 5.70 3.13
N ILE A 21 -3.10 6.13 3.06
CA ILE A 21 -3.83 6.67 4.22
C ILE A 21 -3.97 5.59 5.30
N ALA A 22 -4.38 4.37 4.92
CA ALA A 22 -4.48 3.26 5.86
C ALA A 22 -3.12 2.94 6.51
N SER A 23 -2.05 2.90 5.73
CA SER A 23 -0.68 2.67 6.24
C SER A 23 -0.21 3.77 7.19
N PHE A 24 -0.53 5.03 6.91
CA PHE A 24 -0.21 6.14 7.79
C PHE A 24 -0.88 5.96 9.17
N PHE A 25 -2.17 5.67 9.20
CA PHE A 25 -2.90 5.45 10.45
C PHE A 25 -2.46 4.18 11.19
N MET A 26 -2.06 3.13 10.48
CA MET A 26 -1.43 1.96 11.10
C MET A 26 -0.10 2.32 11.78
N GLY A 27 0.77 3.09 11.10
CA GLY A 27 2.02 3.57 11.67
C GLY A 27 1.81 4.49 12.88
N LEU A 28 0.80 5.38 12.81
CA LEU A 28 0.41 6.24 13.92
C LEU A 28 -0.11 5.44 15.12
N ALA A 29 -0.96 4.43 14.88
CA ALA A 29 -1.44 3.54 15.92
C ALA A 29 -0.28 2.78 16.56
N ALA A 30 0.66 2.25 15.77
CA ALA A 30 1.85 1.58 16.28
C ALA A 30 2.68 2.52 17.20
N PHE A 31 2.86 3.77 16.78
CA PHE A 31 3.59 4.78 17.55
C PHE A 31 2.90 5.18 18.86
N VAL A 32 1.59 5.42 18.85
CA VAL A 32 0.85 5.92 20.03
C VAL A 32 0.46 4.81 20.99
N LEU A 33 0.05 3.64 20.48
CA LEU A 33 -0.62 2.60 21.28
C LEU A 33 0.23 1.34 21.53
N TYR A 34 1.27 1.12 20.73
CA TYR A 34 2.03 -0.15 20.73
C TYR A 34 3.54 0.01 20.87
N THR A 35 4.06 1.24 21.02
CA THR A 35 5.47 1.48 21.35
C THR A 35 5.87 0.72 22.61
N GLY A 36 7.02 0.04 22.57
CA GLY A 36 7.55 -0.75 23.69
C GLY A 36 6.93 -2.16 23.82
N LYS A 37 5.90 -2.52 23.04
CA LYS A 37 5.39 -3.89 23.05
C LYS A 37 6.34 -4.85 22.33
N PRO A 38 6.55 -6.09 22.83
CA PRO A 38 7.55 -7.01 22.30
C PRO A 38 7.45 -7.23 20.79
N ILE A 39 6.23 -7.40 20.26
CA ILE A 39 6.01 -7.63 18.82
C ILE A 39 6.44 -6.44 17.96
N VAL A 40 6.16 -5.22 18.41
CA VAL A 40 6.49 -4.00 17.66
C VAL A 40 7.99 -3.71 17.74
N ALA A 41 8.61 -3.94 18.90
CA ALA A 41 10.05 -3.84 19.06
C ALA A 41 10.81 -4.85 18.18
N MET A 42 10.32 -6.09 18.12
CA MET A 42 10.87 -7.13 17.25
C MET A 42 10.75 -6.76 15.76
N VAL A 43 9.58 -6.31 15.32
CA VAL A 43 9.39 -5.94 13.91
C VAL A 43 10.23 -4.71 13.54
N GLY A 44 10.31 -3.71 14.43
CA GLY A 44 11.12 -2.52 14.25
C GLY A 44 12.63 -2.75 14.24
N SER A 45 13.13 -3.89 14.76
CA SER A 45 14.55 -4.25 14.68
C SER A 45 14.92 -4.96 13.37
N ILE A 46 13.94 -5.54 12.67
CA ILE A 46 14.14 -6.25 11.41
C ILE A 46 14.03 -5.31 10.21
N TYR A 47 13.13 -4.32 10.27
CA TYR A 47 12.85 -3.41 9.15
C TYR A 47 13.10 -1.96 9.55
N LEU A 48 13.94 -1.26 8.75
CA LEU A 48 14.37 0.11 9.01
C LEU A 48 13.20 1.10 9.22
N SER A 49 12.14 0.97 8.43
CA SER A 49 10.98 1.87 8.45
C SER A 49 9.88 1.44 9.42
N TYR A 50 10.06 0.35 10.17
CA TYR A 50 9.00 -0.21 11.03
C TYR A 50 9.20 0.13 12.51
N ASN A 51 10.32 0.77 12.86
CA ASN A 51 10.46 1.34 14.20
C ASN A 51 9.40 2.44 14.42
N PRO A 52 8.55 2.37 15.46
CA PRO A 52 7.44 3.31 15.60
C PRO A 52 7.93 4.73 15.82
N SER A 53 7.64 5.60 14.86
CA SER A 53 7.82 7.05 14.97
C SER A 53 6.90 7.76 13.98
N MET A 54 6.61 9.04 14.23
CA MET A 54 5.84 9.86 13.28
C MET A 54 6.53 9.94 11.90
N ALA A 55 7.86 10.08 11.90
CA ALA A 55 8.64 10.11 10.67
C ALA A 55 8.49 8.82 9.87
N ASN A 56 8.61 7.66 10.53
CA ASN A 56 8.47 6.36 9.88
C ASN A 56 7.02 6.06 9.45
N ALA A 57 6.01 6.57 10.15
CA ALA A 57 4.62 6.47 9.70
C ALA A 57 4.40 7.21 8.36
N GLY A 58 4.96 8.42 8.22
CA GLY A 58 4.94 9.16 6.95
C GLY A 58 5.75 8.47 5.85
N LEU A 59 6.95 7.98 6.18
CA LEU A 59 7.83 7.27 5.24
C LEU A 59 7.18 5.97 4.74
N GLY A 60 6.56 5.21 5.64
CA GLY A 60 5.79 4.01 5.31
C GLY A 60 4.60 4.30 4.41
N ALA A 61 3.83 5.36 4.69
CA ALA A 61 2.72 5.78 3.83
C ALA A 61 3.18 6.16 2.42
N ALA A 62 4.31 6.86 2.28
CA ALA A 62 4.88 7.22 0.98
C ALA A 62 5.36 6.00 0.19
N ILE A 63 6.03 5.05 0.84
CA ILE A 63 6.45 3.79 0.22
C ILE A 63 5.23 2.99 -0.24
N VAL A 64 4.20 2.88 0.62
CA VAL A 64 2.96 2.18 0.27
C VAL A 64 2.28 2.87 -0.91
N LEU A 65 2.18 4.20 -0.92
CA LEU A 65 1.61 4.97 -2.04
C LEU A 65 2.30 4.58 -3.37
N MET A 66 3.64 4.65 -3.42
CA MET A 66 4.40 4.35 -4.64
C MET A 66 4.25 2.89 -5.07
N ASN A 67 4.43 1.95 -4.14
CA ASN A 67 4.39 0.52 -4.46
C ASN A 67 3.00 0.09 -4.92
N THR A 68 1.96 0.55 -4.24
CA THR A 68 0.58 0.18 -4.57
C THR A 68 0.10 0.87 -5.83
N PHE A 69 0.57 2.09 -6.14
CA PHE A 69 0.31 2.73 -7.44
C PHE A 69 0.87 1.87 -8.59
N VAL A 70 2.15 1.52 -8.53
CA VAL A 70 2.80 0.74 -9.59
C VAL A 70 2.18 -0.65 -9.71
N SER A 71 1.98 -1.35 -8.59
CA SER A 71 1.44 -2.71 -8.63
C SER A 71 0.02 -2.78 -9.15
N SER A 72 -0.86 -1.84 -8.77
CA SER A 72 -2.23 -1.80 -9.27
C SER A 72 -2.33 -1.29 -10.71
N TYR A 73 -1.46 -0.37 -11.13
CA TYR A 73 -1.33 0.00 -12.54
C TYR A 73 -0.99 -1.23 -13.41
N VAL A 74 0.03 -2.00 -13.01
CA VAL A 74 0.42 -3.24 -13.68
C VAL A 74 -0.70 -4.28 -13.64
N ALA A 75 -1.40 -4.41 -12.52
CA ALA A 75 -2.54 -5.32 -12.41
C ALA A 75 -3.66 -4.99 -13.40
N ALA A 76 -3.99 -3.70 -13.60
CA ALA A 76 -4.96 -3.28 -14.59
C ALA A 76 -4.51 -3.59 -16.03
N TRP A 77 -3.21 -3.44 -16.32
CA TRP A 77 -2.64 -3.84 -17.61
C TRP A 77 -2.76 -5.34 -17.87
N VAL A 78 -2.37 -6.16 -16.89
CA VAL A 78 -2.48 -7.63 -16.99
C VAL A 78 -3.94 -8.03 -17.18
N TYR A 79 -4.86 -7.44 -16.41
CA TYR A 79 -6.30 -7.69 -16.57
C TYR A 79 -6.78 -7.37 -17.99
N ASN A 80 -6.46 -6.19 -18.52
CA ASN A 80 -6.88 -5.78 -19.85
C ASN A 80 -6.28 -6.66 -20.95
N PHE A 81 -5.01 -7.07 -20.80
CA PHE A 81 -4.34 -7.98 -21.72
C PHE A 81 -5.04 -9.35 -21.76
N LEU A 82 -5.34 -9.92 -20.60
CA LEU A 82 -6.06 -11.20 -20.53
C LEU A 82 -7.48 -11.10 -21.08
N LEU A 83 -8.16 -9.97 -20.86
CA LEU A 83 -9.48 -9.72 -21.42
C LEU A 83 -9.47 -9.68 -22.95
N ASP A 84 -8.43 -9.10 -23.55
CA ASP A 84 -8.23 -9.08 -25.00
C ASP A 84 -7.85 -10.46 -25.56
N TYR A 85 -7.23 -11.33 -24.77
CA TYR A 85 -6.85 -12.68 -25.20
C TYR A 85 -8.01 -13.69 -25.20
N ILE A 86 -8.95 -13.55 -24.26
CA ILE A 86 -10.07 -14.49 -24.07
C ILE A 86 -11.29 -14.10 -24.94
N ARG A 87 -11.29 -12.90 -25.51
CA ARG A 87 -12.33 -12.40 -26.41
C ARG A 87 -11.92 -12.53 -27.86
#